data_AF-A0A1F8HBB6-F1
#
_entry.id   AF-A0A1F8HBB6-F1
#
_cell.length_a   1.000
_cell.length_b   1.000
_cell.length_c   1.000
_cell.angle_alpha   90.00
_cell.angle_beta   90.00
_cell.angle_gamma   90.00
#
_symmetry.space_group_name_H-M   'P 1'
#
loop_
_entity.id
_entity.type
_entity.pdbx_description
1 polymer ?
#
loop_
_entity_poly.entity_id
_entity_poly.type
_entity_poly.pdbx_seq_one_letter_code
_entity_poly.pdbx_strand_id
1 'polypeptide(L)'
;MNFITKNIVAVLVVVALGSAGSAYYFFSQYQVLKQNPQAVTEKENSLLVAKLGQLIVLPKDEQPTIATVADPSKLKDQPFFANAKTGDKVFIYTNAKKAILYDEAANRIIEVAPINIGETK
;
A
#
# COMPACT_ATOMS: atom_id res chain seq x y z
N MET A 1 -24.64 -38.01 36.28
CA MET A 1 -24.53 -36.93 35.27
C MET A 1 -25.42 -37.31 34.10
N ASN A 2 -26.50 -36.56 33.84
CA ASN A 2 -27.50 -36.96 32.85
C ASN A 2 -26.92 -36.87 31.44
N PHE A 3 -27.27 -37.81 30.55
CA PHE A 3 -26.71 -37.96 29.20
C PHE A 3 -26.78 -36.65 28.38
N ILE A 4 -27.86 -35.88 28.59
CA ILE A 4 -28.11 -34.57 27.98
C ILE A 4 -27.09 -33.52 28.44
N THR A 5 -26.78 -33.48 29.74
CA THR A 5 -25.82 -32.53 30.31
C THR A 5 -24.40 -32.77 29.80
N LYS A 6 -24.02 -34.04 29.59
CA LYS A 6 -22.72 -34.42 29.03
C LYS A 6 -22.56 -33.98 27.57
N ASN A 7 -23.61 -34.08 26.75
CA ASN A 7 -23.57 -33.67 25.34
C ASN A 7 -23.53 -32.15 25.18
N ILE A 8 -24.26 -31.41 26.02
CA ILE A 8 -24.20 -29.93 26.03
C ILE A 8 -22.80 -29.44 26.41
N VAL A 9 -22.18 -30.05 27.42
CA VAL A 9 -20.80 -29.72 27.82
C VAL A 9 -19.81 -30.03 26.68
N ALA A 10 -19.97 -31.16 25.98
CA ALA A 10 -19.11 -31.51 24.85
C ALA A 10 -19.21 -30.49 23.70
N VAL A 11 -20.42 -30.03 23.35
CA VAL A 11 -20.63 -29.01 22.30
C VAL A 11 -20.02 -27.67 22.70
N LEU A 12 -20.18 -27.23 23.95
CA LEU A 12 -19.60 -25.98 24.44
C LEU A 12 -18.07 -25.99 24.39
N VAL A 13 -17.45 -27.14 24.70
CA VAL A 13 -15.99 -27.28 24.61
C VAL A 13 -15.51 -27.18 23.16
N VAL A 14 -16.21 -27.79 22.20
CA VAL A 14 -15.84 -27.70 20.78
C VAL A 14 -15.99 -26.28 20.25
N VAL A 15 -17.06 -25.58 20.62
CA VAL A 15 -17.27 -24.17 20.24
C VAL A 15 -16.21 -23.26 20.85
N ALA A 16 -15.85 -23.48 22.12
CA ALA A 16 -14.79 -22.72 22.80
C ALA A 16 -13.40 -22.97 22.18
N LEU A 17 -13.09 -24.20 21.76
CA LEU A 17 -11.84 -24.51 21.08
C LEU A 17 -11.80 -23.93 19.66
N GLY A 18 -12.91 -23.96 18.93
CA GLY A 18 -13.02 -23.34 17.61
C GLY A 18 -12.87 -21.81 17.65
N SER A 19 -13.45 -21.15 18.65
CA SER A 19 -13.31 -19.71 18.84
C SER A 19 -11.91 -19.30 19.32
N ALA A 20 -11.29 -20.10 20.20
CA ALA A 20 -9.90 -19.87 20.63
C ALA A 20 -8.89 -20.03 19.48
N GLY A 21 -9.06 -21.04 18.62
CA GLY A 21 -8.18 -21.27 17.47
C GLY A 21 -8.26 -20.14 16.43
N SER A 22 -9.47 -19.67 16.13
CA SER A 22 -9.68 -18.54 15.22
C SER A 22 -9.15 -17.23 15.81
N ALA A 23 -9.37 -16.97 17.10
CA ALA A 23 -8.80 -15.80 17.78
C ALA A 23 -7.26 -15.81 17.74
N TYR A 24 -6.61 -16.95 17.98
CA TYR A 24 -5.16 -17.08 17.90
C TYR A 24 -4.63 -16.80 16.48
N TYR A 25 -5.28 -17.36 15.46
CA TYR A 25 -4.93 -17.12 14.06
C TYR A 25 -4.99 -15.63 13.71
N PHE A 26 -6.13 -14.97 14.00
CA PHE A 26 -6.30 -13.54 13.75
C PHE A 26 -5.33 -12.67 14.56
N PHE A 27 -5.04 -13.03 15.80
CA PHE A 27 -4.10 -12.29 16.65
C PHE A 27 -2.66 -12.38 16.13
N SER A 28 -2.22 -13.54 15.64
CA SER A 28 -0.89 -13.71 15.05
C SER A 28 -0.68 -12.84 13.81
N GLN A 29 -1.68 -12.78 12.92
CA GLN A 29 -1.65 -11.92 11.73
C GLN A 29 -1.62 -10.44 12.12
N TYR A 30 -2.39 -10.07 13.15
CA TYR A 30 -2.43 -8.70 13.66
C TYR A 30 -1.11 -8.27 14.31
N GLN A 31 -0.40 -9.19 14.97
CA GLN A 31 0.92 -8.90 15.54
C GLN A 31 2.00 -8.73 14.46
N VAL A 32 1.98 -9.51 13.37
CA VAL A 32 2.92 -9.33 12.25
C VAL A 32 2.75 -7.96 11.59
N LEU A 33 1.49 -7.53 11.39
CA LEU A 33 1.17 -6.18 10.89
C LEU A 33 1.66 -5.06 11.82
N LYS A 34 1.57 -5.26 13.15
CA LYS A 34 2.05 -4.29 14.15
C LYS A 34 3.56 -4.27 14.33
N GLN A 35 4.24 -5.41 14.18
CA GLN A 35 5.67 -5.54 14.45
C GLN A 35 6.54 -5.10 13.26
N ASN A 36 6.05 -5.22 12.01
CA ASN A 36 6.76 -4.75 10.82
C ASN A 36 5.84 -4.01 9.82
N PRO A 37 5.29 -2.83 10.17
CA PRO A 37 4.53 -2.01 9.22
C PRO A 37 5.34 -1.70 7.94
N GLN A 38 6.66 -1.55 8.09
CA GLN A 38 7.60 -1.26 7.00
C GLN A 38 7.68 -2.40 5.97
N ALA A 39 7.65 -3.67 6.40
CA ALA A 39 7.75 -4.81 5.49
C ALA A 39 6.51 -4.95 4.58
N VAL A 40 5.34 -4.48 5.04
CA VAL A 40 4.10 -4.45 4.23
C VAL A 40 4.18 -3.33 3.20
N THR A 41 4.59 -2.14 3.62
CA THR A 41 4.78 -0.99 2.73
C THR A 41 5.84 -1.25 1.66
N GLU A 42 6.95 -1.90 2.00
CA GLU A 42 7.99 -2.27 1.02
C GLU A 42 7.48 -3.21 -0.06
N LYS A 43 6.70 -4.25 0.33
CA LYS A 43 6.09 -5.17 -0.63
C LYS A 43 5.11 -4.45 -1.54
N GLU A 44 4.22 -3.62 -0.99
CA GLU A 44 3.27 -2.84 -1.78
C GLU A 44 3.99 -1.90 -2.76
N ASN A 45 5.01 -1.18 -2.31
CA ASN A 45 5.81 -0.29 -3.15
C ASN A 45 6.50 -1.04 -4.28
N SER A 46 7.07 -2.23 -4.01
CA SER A 46 7.71 -3.05 -5.03
C SER A 46 6.74 -3.48 -6.13
N LEU A 47 5.50 -3.83 -5.77
CA LEU A 47 4.45 -4.18 -6.73
C LEU A 47 4.03 -2.98 -7.56
N LEU A 48 3.94 -1.80 -6.95
CA LEU A 48 3.61 -0.56 -7.63
C LEU A 48 4.67 -0.17 -8.64
N VAL A 49 5.96 -0.24 -8.27
CA VAL A 49 7.08 0.02 -9.18
C VAL A 49 7.09 -1.00 -10.32
N ALA A 50 6.81 -2.28 -10.04
CA ALA A 50 6.72 -3.32 -11.07
C ALA A 50 5.59 -3.06 -12.07
N LYS A 51 4.38 -2.68 -11.60
CA LYS A 51 3.26 -2.29 -12.48
C LYS A 51 3.64 -1.10 -13.36
N LEU A 52 4.19 -0.04 -12.75
CA LEU A 52 4.60 1.16 -13.47
C LEU A 52 5.71 0.85 -14.51
N GLY A 53 6.64 -0.04 -14.17
CA GLY A 53 7.73 -0.47 -15.05
C GLY A 53 7.27 -1.22 -16.30
N GLN A 54 6.03 -1.72 -16.34
CA GLN A 54 5.42 -2.29 -17.55
C GLN A 54 4.94 -1.20 -18.53
N LEU A 55 4.70 0.01 -18.03
CA LEU A 55 4.13 1.13 -18.80
C LEU A 55 5.20 2.11 -19.29
N ILE A 56 6.33 2.21 -18.58
CA ILE A 56 7.43 3.12 -18.91
C ILE A 56 8.77 2.56 -18.43
N VAL A 57 9.85 2.91 -19.13
CA VAL A 57 11.21 2.60 -18.68
C VAL A 57 11.54 3.42 -17.43
N LEU A 58 11.79 2.70 -16.33
CA LEU A 58 12.16 3.28 -15.04
C LEU A 58 13.68 3.24 -14.80
N PRO A 59 14.21 4.20 -14.01
CA PRO A 59 15.57 4.10 -13.47
C PRO A 59 15.77 2.79 -12.70
N LYS A 60 16.91 2.12 -12.88
CA LYS A 60 17.23 0.83 -12.23
C LYS A 60 18.13 0.99 -11.01
N ASP A 61 18.88 2.09 -10.95
CA ASP A 61 19.92 2.33 -9.95
C ASP A 61 19.40 3.09 -8.71
N GLU A 62 18.09 3.34 -8.64
CA GLU A 62 17.45 4.02 -7.52
C GLU A 62 16.00 3.58 -7.31
N GLN A 63 15.50 3.76 -6.09
CA GLN A 63 14.09 3.56 -5.74
C GLN A 63 13.37 4.90 -5.69
N PRO A 64 12.12 4.98 -6.19
CA PRO A 64 11.35 6.21 -6.13
C PRO A 64 10.82 6.47 -4.72
N THR A 65 10.70 7.74 -4.38
CA THR A 65 9.82 8.17 -3.29
C THR A 65 8.39 8.19 -3.81
N ILE A 66 7.50 7.45 -3.15
CA ILE A 66 6.09 7.33 -3.55
C ILE A 66 5.23 8.20 -2.62
N ALA A 67 4.48 9.13 -3.20
CA ALA A 67 3.50 9.96 -2.50
C ALA A 67 2.10 9.75 -3.09
N THR A 68 1.06 9.99 -2.28
CA THR A 68 -0.33 9.89 -2.74
C THR A 68 -0.96 11.28 -2.81
N VAL A 69 -1.67 11.57 -3.89
CA VAL A 69 -2.44 12.81 -4.06
C VAL A 69 -3.67 12.74 -3.17
N ALA A 70 -3.63 13.43 -2.03
CA ALA A 70 -4.77 13.51 -1.11
C ALA A 70 -5.86 14.48 -1.60
N ASP A 71 -5.45 15.65 -2.10
CA ASP A 71 -6.35 16.71 -2.54
C ASP A 71 -5.80 17.39 -3.81
N PRO A 72 -6.29 16.99 -5.00
CA PRO A 72 -5.88 17.61 -6.26
C PRO A 72 -6.17 19.10 -6.33
N SER A 73 -7.18 19.60 -5.60
CA SER A 73 -7.58 21.01 -5.68
C SER A 73 -6.49 21.95 -5.17
N LYS A 74 -5.66 21.50 -4.23
CA LYS A 74 -4.51 22.23 -3.70
C LYS A 74 -3.29 22.22 -4.62
N LEU A 75 -3.32 21.39 -5.66
CA LEU A 75 -2.20 21.18 -6.59
C LEU A 75 -2.52 21.71 -8.01
N LYS A 76 -3.71 22.31 -8.21
CA LYS A 76 -4.19 22.77 -9.53
C LYS A 76 -3.30 23.80 -10.20
N ASP A 77 -2.56 24.59 -9.43
CA ASP A 77 -1.63 25.59 -9.96
C ASP A 77 -0.37 24.97 -10.59
N GLN A 78 -0.15 23.67 -10.38
CA GLN A 78 0.96 22.93 -10.97
C GLN A 78 0.47 22.14 -12.19
N PRO A 79 0.97 22.44 -13.41
CA PRO A 79 0.54 21.74 -14.63
C PRO A 79 0.67 20.21 -14.55
N PHE A 80 1.68 19.72 -13.82
CA PHE A 80 1.90 18.29 -13.58
C PHE A 80 0.70 17.59 -12.94
N PHE A 81 -0.10 18.31 -12.13
CA PHE A 81 -1.27 17.78 -11.43
C PHE A 81 -2.59 18.18 -12.08
N ALA A 82 -2.58 18.79 -13.27
CA ALA A 82 -3.80 19.31 -13.91
C ALA A 82 -4.89 18.23 -14.11
N ASN A 83 -4.46 16.98 -14.36
CA ASN A 83 -5.34 15.83 -14.56
C ASN A 83 -5.37 14.86 -13.37
N ALA A 84 -4.78 15.25 -12.24
CA ALA A 84 -4.70 14.41 -11.04
C ALA A 84 -6.06 14.24 -10.36
N LYS A 85 -6.25 13.08 -9.76
CA LYS A 85 -7.39 12.68 -8.95
C LYS A 85 -6.93 12.27 -7.56
N THR A 86 -7.84 12.31 -6.61
CA THR A 86 -7.58 11.81 -5.26
C THR A 86 -7.23 10.33 -5.32
N GLY A 87 -6.11 9.96 -4.72
CA GLY A 87 -5.60 8.59 -4.71
C GLY A 87 -4.53 8.30 -5.77
N ASP A 88 -4.31 9.20 -6.74
CA ASP A 88 -3.21 9.04 -7.70
C ASP A 88 -1.86 9.02 -6.98
N LYS A 89 -0.91 8.27 -7.52
CA LYS A 89 0.42 8.10 -6.94
C LYS A 89 1.45 8.88 -7.73
N VAL A 90 2.34 9.57 -7.01
CA VAL A 90 3.49 10.27 -7.57
C VAL A 90 4.74 9.49 -7.22
N PHE A 91 5.51 9.13 -8.23
CA PHE A 91 6.81 8.48 -8.10
C PHE A 91 7.89 9.50 -8.40
N ILE A 92 8.74 9.80 -7.42
CA ILE A 92 9.80 10.80 -7.53
C ILE A 92 11.15 10.08 -7.52
N TYR A 93 11.86 10.20 -8.64
CA TYR A 93 13.20 9.69 -8.86
C TYR A 93 14.19 10.86 -8.74
N THR A 94 14.92 10.92 -7.63
CA THR A 94 15.76 12.09 -7.31
C THR A 94 17.02 12.14 -8.15
N ASN A 95 17.68 11.01 -8.39
CA ASN A 95 18.92 10.97 -9.17
C ASN A 95 18.63 11.16 -10.66
N ALA A 96 17.60 10.50 -11.18
CA ALA A 96 17.14 10.68 -12.57
C ALA A 96 16.37 11.99 -12.80
N LYS A 97 16.11 12.77 -11.75
CA LYS A 97 15.37 14.03 -11.77
C LYS A 97 14.05 13.91 -12.54
N LYS A 98 13.24 12.91 -12.18
CA LYS A 98 11.96 12.61 -12.85
C LYS A 98 10.84 12.40 -11.84
N ALA A 99 9.68 12.99 -12.11
CA ALA A 99 8.43 12.68 -11.42
C ALA A 99 7.45 12.03 -12.41
N ILE A 100 6.72 11.03 -11.93
CA ILE A 100 5.71 10.30 -12.70
C ILE A 100 4.41 10.27 -11.89
N LEU A 101 3.33 10.80 -12.46
CA LEU A 101 1.98 10.73 -11.91
C LEU A 101 1.27 9.52 -12.51
N TYR A 102 0.74 8.66 -11.65
CA TYR A 102 0.22 7.35 -12.01
C TYR A 102 -1.14 7.10 -11.36
N ASP A 103 -2.11 6.73 -12.18
CA ASP A 103 -3.44 6.27 -11.77
C ASP A 103 -3.38 4.75 -11.59
N GLU A 104 -3.32 4.30 -10.33
CA GLU A 104 -3.25 2.86 -10.05
C GLU A 104 -4.53 2.13 -10.43
N ALA A 105 -5.70 2.76 -10.25
CA ALA A 105 -6.99 2.14 -10.50
C ALA A 105 -7.20 1.88 -12.01
N ALA A 106 -6.80 2.83 -12.85
CA ALA A 106 -6.87 2.70 -14.30
C ALA A 106 -5.58 2.11 -14.93
N ASN A 107 -4.57 1.78 -14.11
CA ASN A 107 -3.26 1.26 -14.52
C ASN A 107 -2.64 2.06 -15.67
N ARG A 108 -2.53 3.38 -15.50
CA ARG A 108 -2.05 4.29 -16.55
C ARG A 108 -1.23 5.43 -16.00
N ILE A 109 -0.27 5.88 -16.80
CA ILE A 109 0.50 7.09 -16.52
C ILE A 109 -0.34 8.30 -16.91
N ILE A 110 -0.48 9.25 -15.99
CA ILE A 110 -1.19 10.50 -16.21
C ILE A 110 -0.22 11.56 -16.75
N GLU A 111 0.95 11.70 -16.12
CA GLU A 111 1.90 12.74 -16.49
C GLU A 111 3.35 12.34 -16.12
N VAL A 112 4.32 12.86 -16.87
CA VAL A 112 5.76 12.68 -16.59
C VAL A 112 6.45 14.02 -16.74
N ALA A 113 7.16 14.46 -15.71
CA ALA A 113 7.88 15.73 -15.74
C ALA A 113 9.29 15.61 -15.16
N PRO A 114 10.24 16.43 -15.64
CA PRO A 114 11.50 16.62 -14.94
C PRO A 114 11.26 17.32 -13.59
N ILE A 115 12.08 17.00 -12.58
CA ILE A 115 12.08 17.74 -11.32
C ILE A 115 13.35 18.59 -11.21
N ASN A 116 13.17 19.83 -10.80
CA ASN A 116 14.26 20.70 -10.39
C ASN A 116 14.32 20.64 -8.87
N ILE A 117 15.21 19.80 -8.36
CA ILE A 117 15.56 19.83 -6.94
C ILE A 117 16.47 21.04 -6.78
N GLY A 118 15.94 22.14 -6.23
CA GLY A 118 16.74 23.31 -5.91
C GLY A 118 17.89 22.88 -5.00
N GLU A 119 19.11 23.32 -5.28
CA GLU A 119 20.21 23.14 -4.33
C GLU A 119 19.87 23.93 -3.06
N THR A 120 19.52 23.25 -1.99
CA THR A 120 19.59 23.82 -0.65
C THR A 120 21.06 24.15 -0.38
N LYS A 121 21.44 25.40 -0.66
CA LYS A 121 22.68 26.00 -0.17
C LYS A 121 22.59 26.27 1.32
#